data_AF-A0A250JTM4-F1
#
_entry.id   AF-A0A250JTM4-F1
#
_cell.length_a   1.000
_cell.length_b   1.000
_cell.length_c   1.000
_cell.angle_alpha   90.00
_cell.angle_beta   90.00
_cell.angle_gamma   90.00
#
_symmetry.space_group_name_H-M   'P 1'
#
loop_
_entity.id
_entity.type
_entity.pdbx_description
1 polymer ?
#
loop_
_entity_poly.entity_id
_entity_poly.type
_entity_poly.pdbx_seq_one_letter_code
_entity_poly.pdbx_strand_id
1 'polypeptide(L)'
;MKVLALAALLPALALAAPPQARRVSTLLVSMDPASEASSVQMEGYMNEALAHFAGMTVRKSEDLFGMPEDPGARASLERGRKGYSESLAAFDKKEYDEAERKVRATLKELQGAAGAMRGCSPLCDALALYAAVLHLRGEVEEAKLALIDLIALSPTHELSPKRFTREFLSLRVQVATSRTSQLRGTATVNSRPSGARVFVDGEAVGYTPVTLPALTIGKHLLRVERPGFRQHGQIMEVATDDTELTANLVPTSSYKAYDAKLDRVAGEVNRAGEKASGVAAMLQSLGLDRALVGTLRAQGEGTELTLGYYDARTGQRLAGRRMSVQGDEFGQLKQEMERVVNHLVNSLGEKVTKSRDPLDNRGGMEDWSSEDRGGRGKAQDRKKNDGDPLDGVSGTEDW
;
A
#
# COMPACT_ATOMS: atom_id res chain seq x y z
N MET A 1 -18.01 55.73 -58.75
CA MET A 1 -17.31 55.31 -57.52
C MET A 1 -18.34 54.97 -56.45
N LYS A 2 -18.37 53.71 -56.00
CA LYS A 2 -18.58 53.22 -54.63
C LYS A 2 -19.12 51.78 -54.69
N VAL A 3 -18.20 50.84 -54.52
CA VAL A 3 -18.47 49.41 -54.30
C VAL A 3 -18.92 49.28 -52.85
N LEU A 4 -20.12 48.75 -52.61
CA LEU A 4 -20.57 48.33 -51.27
C LEU A 4 -19.95 46.96 -50.97
N ALA A 5 -19.05 46.93 -50.00
CA ALA A 5 -18.55 45.69 -49.40
C ALA A 5 -19.52 45.27 -48.27
N LEU A 6 -20.17 44.13 -48.45
CA LEU A 6 -20.99 43.47 -47.44
C LEU A 6 -20.06 42.65 -46.54
N ALA A 7 -19.72 43.19 -45.36
CA ALA A 7 -18.91 42.51 -44.36
C ALA A 7 -19.80 41.58 -43.51
N ALA A 8 -19.61 40.27 -43.67
CA ALA A 8 -20.19 39.25 -42.81
C ALA A 8 -19.50 39.26 -41.43
N LEU A 9 -20.25 39.57 -40.38
CA LEU A 9 -19.85 39.41 -38.99
C LEU A 9 -20.18 37.98 -38.53
N LEU A 10 -19.16 37.12 -38.45
CA LEU A 10 -19.20 35.89 -37.67
C LEU A 10 -18.69 36.20 -36.25
N PRO A 11 -19.44 35.89 -35.18
CA PRO A 11 -18.92 36.05 -33.82
C PRO A 11 -17.87 34.96 -33.58
N ALA A 12 -16.63 35.38 -33.34
CA ALA A 12 -15.57 34.51 -32.85
C ALA A 12 -15.93 34.05 -31.42
N LEU A 13 -16.60 32.90 -31.32
CA LEU A 13 -16.64 32.12 -30.09
C LEU A 13 -15.21 31.61 -29.85
N ALA A 14 -14.45 32.34 -29.05
CA ALA A 14 -13.22 31.85 -28.47
C ALA A 14 -13.59 30.65 -27.59
N LEU A 15 -13.38 29.43 -28.09
CA LEU A 15 -13.31 28.26 -27.24
C LEU A 15 -12.11 28.46 -26.31
N ALA A 16 -12.36 28.98 -25.11
CA ALA A 16 -11.39 28.92 -24.04
C ALA A 16 -11.03 27.44 -23.84
N ALA A 17 -9.76 27.09 -24.05
CA ALA A 17 -9.27 25.77 -23.71
C ALA A 17 -9.69 25.47 -22.26
N PRO A 18 -10.20 24.26 -21.95
CA PRO A 18 -10.57 23.92 -20.59
C PRO A 18 -9.38 24.22 -19.68
N PRO A 19 -9.59 24.82 -18.49
CA PRO A 19 -8.50 25.17 -17.60
C PRO A 19 -7.65 23.92 -17.35
N GLN A 20 -6.36 23.99 -17.70
CA GLN A 20 -5.45 22.87 -17.46
C GLN A 20 -5.48 22.53 -15.97
N ALA A 21 -5.78 21.27 -15.66
CA ALA A 21 -5.82 20.80 -14.29
C ALA A 21 -4.45 21.01 -13.65
N ARG A 22 -4.44 21.61 -12.46
CA ARG A 22 -3.22 21.92 -11.72
C ARG A 22 -2.63 20.63 -11.20
N ARG A 23 -1.35 20.38 -11.47
CA ARG A 23 -0.63 19.23 -10.92
C ARG A 23 -0.31 19.49 -9.46
N VAL A 24 -0.80 18.62 -8.59
CA VAL A 24 -0.66 18.76 -7.14
C VAL A 24 -0.13 17.49 -6.51
N SER A 25 0.56 17.64 -5.39
CA SER A 25 0.98 16.52 -4.53
C SER A 25 1.07 16.98 -3.09
N THR A 26 1.02 16.04 -2.18
CA THR A 26 1.50 16.18 -0.81
C THR A 26 2.94 15.67 -0.75
N LEU A 27 3.81 16.36 -0.02
CA LEU A 27 5.20 16.00 0.23
C LEU A 27 5.49 16.23 1.71
N LEU A 28 5.71 15.14 2.45
CA LEU A 28 5.98 15.18 3.88
C LEU A 28 7.44 14.81 4.18
N VAL A 29 8.11 15.67 4.95
CA VAL A 29 9.51 15.50 5.36
C VAL A 29 9.54 15.00 6.79
N SER A 30 9.95 13.75 6.98
CA SER A 30 10.19 13.17 8.31
C SER A 30 11.47 13.74 8.90
N MET A 31 11.37 14.32 10.10
CA MET A 31 12.50 14.90 10.83
C MET A 31 13.24 13.87 11.70
N ASP A 32 12.66 12.69 11.88
CA ASP A 32 13.19 11.58 12.66
C ASP A 32 12.71 10.22 12.10
N PRO A 33 13.44 9.13 12.37
CA PRO A 33 13.06 7.80 11.88
C PRO A 33 11.70 7.29 12.35
N ALA A 34 11.25 7.68 13.55
CA ALA A 34 9.98 7.20 14.11
C ALA A 34 8.77 7.78 13.34
N SER A 35 8.92 8.96 12.74
CA SER A 35 7.90 9.60 11.92
C SER A 35 7.84 9.13 10.45
N GLU A 36 8.78 8.28 9.99
CA GLU A 36 8.88 7.88 8.58
C GLU A 36 7.67 7.08 8.08
N ALA A 37 7.20 6.11 8.87
CA ALA A 37 6.04 5.29 8.49
C ALA A 37 4.76 6.14 8.45
N SER A 38 4.52 6.92 9.50
CA SER A 38 3.38 7.84 9.59
C SER A 38 3.37 8.87 8.47
N SER A 39 4.55 9.35 8.05
CA SER A 39 4.68 10.28 6.92
C SER A 39 4.13 9.71 5.62
N VAL A 40 4.51 8.49 5.27
CA VAL A 40 4.01 7.84 4.03
C VAL A 40 2.50 7.62 4.09
N GLN A 41 1.98 7.19 5.25
CA GLN A 41 0.55 6.97 5.45
C GLN A 41 -0.25 8.27 5.33
N MET A 42 0.18 9.32 6.04
CA MET A 42 -0.45 10.65 5.99
C MET A 42 -0.37 11.27 4.58
N GLU A 43 0.75 11.12 3.88
CA GLU A 43 0.90 11.59 2.50
C GLU A 43 -0.10 10.89 1.56
N GLY A 44 -0.30 9.58 1.73
CA GLY A 44 -1.30 8.80 1.02
C GLY A 44 -2.73 9.34 1.23
N TYR A 45 -3.14 9.53 2.48
CA TYR A 45 -4.49 10.05 2.80
C TYR A 45 -4.69 11.48 2.31
N MET A 46 -3.69 12.35 2.44
CA MET A 46 -3.80 13.72 1.93
C MET A 46 -3.88 13.75 0.39
N ASN A 47 -3.14 12.90 -0.31
CA ASN A 47 -3.21 12.77 -1.77
C ASN A 47 -4.57 12.23 -2.23
N GLU A 48 -5.16 11.28 -1.51
CA GLU A 48 -6.53 10.81 -1.75
C GLU A 48 -7.53 11.95 -1.56
N ALA A 49 -7.40 12.74 -0.49
CA ALA A 49 -8.24 13.91 -0.24
C ALA A 49 -8.12 14.98 -1.33
N LEU A 50 -6.90 15.26 -1.81
CA LEU A 50 -6.65 16.19 -2.91
C LEU A 50 -7.31 15.74 -4.23
N ALA A 51 -7.45 14.44 -4.44
CA ALA A 51 -8.07 13.90 -5.65
C ALA A 51 -9.58 14.23 -5.76
N HIS A 52 -10.23 14.59 -4.65
CA HIS A 52 -11.64 14.99 -4.62
C HIS A 52 -11.91 16.45 -5.06
N PHE A 53 -10.88 17.23 -5.39
CA PHE A 53 -11.02 18.61 -5.83
C PHE A 53 -11.06 18.73 -7.36
N ALA A 54 -12.06 19.45 -7.88
CA ALA A 54 -12.15 19.71 -9.31
C ALA A 54 -10.98 20.56 -9.81
N GLY A 55 -10.44 20.23 -10.99
CA GLY A 55 -9.35 20.98 -11.61
C GLY A 55 -7.97 20.71 -11.02
N MET A 56 -7.82 19.66 -10.22
CA MET A 56 -6.54 19.15 -9.76
C MET A 56 -6.21 17.80 -10.40
N THR A 57 -4.92 17.56 -10.62
CA THR A 57 -4.39 16.25 -10.99
C THR A 57 -3.33 15.86 -9.98
N VAL A 58 -3.65 14.91 -9.12
CA VAL A 58 -2.73 14.43 -8.09
C VAL A 58 -1.62 13.60 -8.74
N ARG A 59 -0.37 13.97 -8.50
CA ARG A 59 0.81 13.19 -8.83
C ARG A 59 1.24 12.45 -7.58
N LYS A 60 1.13 11.13 -7.57
CA LYS A 60 1.53 10.33 -6.41
C LYS A 60 3.04 10.23 -6.33
N SER A 61 3.57 9.82 -5.18
CA SER A 61 5.00 9.65 -4.96
C SER A 61 5.59 8.65 -5.96
N GLU A 62 4.83 7.61 -6.39
CA GLU A 62 5.22 6.71 -7.47
C GLU A 62 5.38 7.42 -8.82
N ASP A 63 4.53 8.41 -9.14
CA ASP A 63 4.61 9.18 -10.39
C ASP A 63 5.75 10.20 -10.38
N LEU A 64 6.19 10.62 -9.19
CA LEU A 64 7.25 11.60 -8.99
C LEU A 64 8.63 10.95 -9.00
N PHE A 65 8.77 9.82 -8.32
CA PHE A 65 10.07 9.19 -8.08
C PHE A 65 10.24 7.83 -8.77
N GLY A 66 9.16 7.22 -9.24
CA GLY A 66 9.16 5.89 -9.83
C GLY A 66 9.34 4.77 -8.82
N MET A 67 9.15 3.54 -9.30
CA MET A 67 9.45 2.30 -8.56
C MET A 67 10.34 1.41 -9.45
N PRO A 68 11.63 1.75 -9.60
CA PRO A 68 12.51 1.00 -10.48
C PRO A 68 12.78 -0.40 -9.92
N GLU A 69 12.63 -1.40 -10.78
CA GLU A 69 13.12 -2.76 -10.55
C GLU A 69 14.65 -2.75 -10.35
N ASP A 70 15.17 -3.66 -9.53
CA ASP A 70 16.61 -3.85 -9.43
C ASP A 70 17.16 -4.53 -10.71
N PRO A 71 18.09 -3.89 -11.46
CA PRO A 71 18.67 -4.48 -12.66
C PRO A 71 19.38 -5.81 -12.38
N GLY A 72 19.98 -5.95 -11.19
CA GLY A 72 20.62 -7.19 -10.75
C GLY A 72 19.60 -8.32 -10.64
N ALA A 73 18.55 -8.11 -9.85
CA ALA A 73 17.44 -9.06 -9.70
C ALA A 73 16.78 -9.41 -11.04
N ARG A 74 16.58 -8.44 -11.94
CA ARG A 74 16.03 -8.68 -13.27
C ARG A 74 16.94 -9.54 -14.14
N ALA A 75 18.24 -9.29 -14.13
CA ALA A 75 19.20 -10.12 -14.85
C ALA A 75 19.24 -11.56 -14.29
N SER A 76 19.16 -11.71 -12.97
CA SER A 76 19.06 -13.02 -12.30
C SER A 76 17.77 -13.75 -12.68
N LEU A 77 16.65 -13.02 -12.82
CA LEU A 77 15.37 -13.60 -13.25
C LEU A 77 15.48 -14.20 -14.65
N GLU A 78 16.08 -13.49 -15.59
CA GLU A 78 16.27 -13.98 -16.96
C GLU A 78 17.22 -15.19 -17.01
N ARG A 79 18.31 -15.18 -16.23
CA ARG A 79 19.19 -16.35 -16.08
C ARG A 79 18.46 -17.53 -15.46
N GLY A 80 17.63 -17.31 -14.44
CA GLY A 80 16.81 -18.34 -13.81
C GLY A 80 15.78 -18.94 -14.76
N ARG A 81 15.10 -18.13 -15.58
CA ARG A 81 14.17 -18.62 -16.62
C ARG A 81 14.87 -19.51 -17.65
N LYS A 82 16.04 -19.09 -18.11
CA LYS A 82 16.87 -19.88 -19.02
C LYS A 82 17.33 -21.18 -18.35
N GLY A 83 17.86 -21.09 -17.12
CA GLY A 83 18.29 -22.25 -16.33
C GLY A 83 17.16 -23.26 -16.13
N TYR A 84 15.95 -22.80 -15.84
CA TYR A 84 14.77 -23.66 -15.70
C TYR A 84 14.47 -24.45 -16.99
N SER A 85 14.54 -23.79 -18.15
CA SER A 85 14.33 -24.48 -19.44
C SER A 85 15.38 -25.56 -19.70
N GLU A 86 16.64 -25.32 -19.31
CA GLU A 86 17.73 -26.28 -19.47
C GLU A 86 17.64 -27.43 -18.46
N SER A 87 17.22 -27.15 -17.22
CA SER A 87 16.88 -28.15 -16.20
C SER A 87 15.76 -29.06 -16.67
N LEU A 88 14.72 -28.46 -17.26
CA LEU A 88 13.59 -29.20 -17.77
C LEU A 88 13.97 -30.12 -18.93
N ALA A 89 14.80 -29.64 -19.86
CA ALA A 89 15.30 -30.47 -20.96
C ALA A 89 16.10 -31.68 -20.48
N ALA A 90 16.92 -31.53 -19.42
CA ALA A 90 17.64 -32.65 -18.81
C ALA A 90 16.68 -33.63 -18.09
N PHE A 91 15.67 -33.09 -17.40
CA PHE A 91 14.63 -33.89 -16.74
C PHE A 91 13.84 -34.74 -17.74
N ASP A 92 13.40 -34.15 -18.86
CA ASP A 92 12.64 -34.85 -19.90
C ASP A 92 13.46 -35.97 -20.58
N LYS A 93 14.79 -35.81 -20.62
CA LYS A 93 15.74 -36.85 -21.07
C LYS A 93 16.02 -37.93 -20.02
N LYS A 94 15.48 -37.80 -18.80
CA LYS A 94 15.74 -38.66 -17.63
C LYS A 94 17.20 -38.60 -17.14
N GLU A 95 17.91 -37.53 -17.43
CA GLU A 95 19.28 -37.25 -16.96
C GLU A 95 19.21 -36.58 -15.58
N TYR A 96 18.75 -37.31 -14.56
CA TYR A 96 18.38 -36.71 -13.26
C TYR A 96 19.54 -36.05 -12.51
N ASP A 97 20.75 -36.58 -12.60
CA ASP A 97 21.94 -35.97 -11.97
C ASP A 97 22.29 -34.61 -12.60
N GLU A 98 22.12 -34.51 -13.92
CA GLU A 98 22.31 -33.25 -14.63
C GLU A 98 21.17 -32.27 -14.37
N ALA A 99 19.93 -32.77 -14.36
CA ALA A 99 18.75 -31.98 -14.03
C ALA A 99 18.85 -31.37 -12.63
N GLU A 100 19.30 -32.15 -11.64
CA GLU A 100 19.48 -31.68 -10.26
C GLU A 100 20.51 -30.56 -10.18
N ARG A 101 21.69 -30.75 -10.79
CA ARG A 101 22.76 -29.74 -10.79
C ARG A 101 22.28 -28.44 -11.43
N LYS A 102 21.57 -28.52 -12.56
CA LYS A 102 21.02 -27.35 -13.26
C LYS A 102 19.91 -26.68 -12.47
N VAL A 103 19.00 -27.45 -11.85
CA VAL A 103 17.87 -26.87 -11.12
C VAL A 103 18.32 -26.24 -9.80
N ARG A 104 19.32 -26.79 -9.12
CA ARG A 104 19.96 -26.12 -7.96
C ARG A 104 20.59 -24.78 -8.36
N ALA A 105 21.31 -24.74 -9.48
CA ALA A 105 21.86 -23.49 -10.01
C ALA A 105 20.74 -22.49 -10.37
N THR A 106 19.66 -22.98 -10.98
CA THR A 106 18.46 -22.19 -11.31
C THR A 106 17.82 -21.60 -10.06
N LEU A 107 17.61 -22.39 -9.01
CA LEU A 107 17.05 -21.92 -7.75
C LEU A 107 17.90 -20.82 -7.13
N LYS A 108 19.23 -20.92 -7.19
CA LYS A 108 20.14 -19.87 -6.71
C LYS A 108 19.98 -18.56 -7.49
N GLU A 109 19.85 -18.62 -8.81
CA GLU A 109 19.57 -17.43 -9.63
C GLU A 109 18.19 -16.83 -9.30
N LEU A 110 17.17 -17.68 -9.10
CA LEU A 110 15.83 -17.22 -8.76
C LEU A 110 15.73 -16.62 -7.35
N GLN A 111 16.49 -17.13 -6.38
CA GLN A 111 16.65 -16.50 -5.08
C GLN A 111 17.22 -15.08 -5.21
N GLY A 112 18.25 -14.91 -6.06
CA GLY A 112 18.80 -13.60 -6.40
C GLY A 112 17.88 -12.71 -7.24
N ALA A 113 16.76 -13.24 -7.74
CA ALA A 113 15.76 -12.54 -8.52
C ALA A 113 14.54 -12.10 -7.70
N ALA A 114 14.52 -12.34 -6.39
CA ALA A 114 13.35 -12.11 -5.54
C ALA A 114 12.72 -10.72 -5.69
N GLY A 115 13.52 -9.66 -5.78
CA GLY A 115 13.04 -8.29 -5.97
C GLY A 115 12.34 -8.01 -7.31
N ALA A 116 12.58 -8.84 -8.33
CA ALA A 116 11.98 -8.71 -9.66
C ALA A 116 10.78 -9.66 -9.88
N MET A 117 10.53 -10.59 -8.96
CA MET A 117 9.41 -11.53 -9.07
C MET A 117 8.13 -10.90 -8.48
N ARG A 118 7.02 -10.97 -9.25
CA ARG A 118 5.70 -10.47 -8.82
C ARG A 118 4.80 -11.54 -8.22
N GLY A 119 5.25 -12.79 -8.26
CA GLY A 119 4.55 -13.96 -7.75
C GLY A 119 5.50 -15.15 -7.81
N CYS A 120 5.00 -16.33 -7.46
CA CYS A 120 5.88 -17.46 -7.22
C CYS A 120 6.40 -18.15 -8.50
N SER A 121 5.77 -18.03 -9.67
CA SER A 121 6.34 -18.52 -10.94
C SER A 121 7.38 -17.49 -11.45
N PRO A 122 8.67 -17.83 -11.62
CA PRO A 122 9.24 -19.16 -11.93
C PRO A 122 9.84 -19.99 -10.76
N LEU A 123 9.90 -19.44 -9.55
CA LEU A 123 10.48 -20.12 -8.37
C LEU A 123 9.74 -21.41 -8.00
N CYS A 124 8.41 -21.37 -7.96
CA CYS A 124 7.55 -22.53 -7.72
C CYS A 124 7.79 -23.66 -8.73
N ASP A 125 7.89 -23.32 -10.02
CA ASP A 125 8.11 -24.29 -11.08
C ASP A 125 9.46 -25.00 -10.92
N ALA A 126 10.50 -24.23 -10.57
CA ALA A 126 11.84 -24.75 -10.30
C ALA A 126 11.89 -25.61 -9.02
N LEU A 127 11.19 -25.22 -7.96
CA LEU A 127 11.09 -26.00 -6.71
C LEU A 127 10.35 -27.32 -6.93
N ALA A 128 9.24 -27.30 -7.67
CA ALA A 128 8.50 -28.50 -8.03
C ALA A 128 9.36 -29.47 -8.85
N LEU A 129 10.11 -28.95 -9.83
CA LEU A 129 11.05 -29.75 -10.62
C LEU A 129 12.17 -30.34 -9.76
N TYR A 130 12.74 -29.53 -8.86
CA TYR A 130 13.80 -29.97 -7.95
C TYR A 130 13.32 -31.08 -7.00
N ALA A 131 12.17 -30.90 -6.37
CA ALA A 131 11.55 -31.92 -5.52
C ALA A 131 11.29 -33.23 -6.30
N ALA A 132 10.83 -33.14 -7.55
CA ALA A 132 10.60 -34.32 -8.38
C ALA A 132 11.89 -35.05 -8.75
N VAL A 133 12.97 -34.31 -9.06
CA VAL A 133 14.29 -34.89 -9.33
C VAL A 133 14.82 -35.65 -8.11
N LEU A 134 14.75 -35.04 -6.92
CA LEU A 134 15.18 -35.67 -5.67
C LEU A 134 14.39 -36.95 -5.38
N HIS A 135 13.06 -36.90 -5.56
CA HIS A 135 12.20 -38.07 -5.37
C HIS A 135 12.58 -39.22 -6.31
N LEU A 136 12.86 -38.93 -7.59
CA LEU A 136 13.26 -39.95 -8.58
C LEU A 136 14.66 -40.52 -8.32
N ARG A 137 15.52 -39.78 -7.62
CA ARG A 137 16.83 -40.24 -7.14
C ARG A 137 16.78 -41.05 -5.84
N GLY A 138 15.62 -41.12 -5.20
CA GLY A 138 15.43 -41.80 -3.91
C GLY A 138 15.73 -40.93 -2.68
N GLU A 139 16.03 -39.64 -2.88
CA GLU A 139 16.26 -38.64 -1.83
C GLU A 139 14.91 -38.07 -1.33
N VAL A 140 14.11 -38.95 -0.71
CA VAL A 140 12.70 -38.65 -0.40
C VAL A 140 12.55 -37.58 0.70
N GLU A 141 13.45 -37.54 1.69
CA GLU A 141 13.37 -36.55 2.77
C GLU A 141 13.69 -35.15 2.27
N GLU A 142 14.71 -35.01 1.41
CA GLU A 142 15.07 -33.77 0.73
C GLU A 142 13.94 -33.31 -0.20
N ALA A 143 13.29 -34.24 -0.90
CA ALA A 143 12.12 -33.94 -1.73
C ALA A 143 10.95 -33.39 -0.90
N LYS A 144 10.70 -33.94 0.30
CA LYS A 144 9.67 -33.43 1.22
C LYS A 144 9.99 -32.01 1.68
N LEU A 145 11.24 -31.70 2.00
CA LEU A 145 11.65 -30.34 2.38
C LEU A 145 11.40 -29.34 1.24
N ALA A 146 11.76 -29.69 0.00
CA ALA A 146 11.47 -28.85 -1.16
C ALA A 146 9.96 -28.69 -1.42
N LEU A 147 9.15 -29.70 -1.11
CA LEU A 147 7.69 -29.61 -1.16
C LEU A 147 7.11 -28.72 -0.06
N ILE A 148 7.69 -28.71 1.15
CA ILE A 148 7.31 -27.78 2.22
C ILE A 148 7.53 -26.33 1.75
N ASP A 149 8.69 -26.03 1.18
CA ASP A 149 8.97 -24.70 0.60
C ASP A 149 7.97 -24.33 -0.51
N LEU A 150 7.63 -25.27 -1.39
CA LEU A 150 6.63 -25.03 -2.44
C LEU A 150 5.23 -24.75 -1.87
N ILE A 151 4.81 -25.50 -0.85
CA ILE A 151 3.51 -25.33 -0.19
C ILE A 151 3.47 -24.02 0.58
N ALA A 152 4.57 -23.60 1.21
CA ALA A 152 4.67 -22.32 1.89
C ALA A 152 4.50 -21.15 0.90
N LEU A 153 5.22 -21.18 -0.23
CA LEU A 153 5.12 -20.16 -1.28
C LEU A 153 3.75 -20.09 -1.95
N SER A 154 3.17 -21.25 -2.28
CA SER A 154 1.92 -21.33 -3.04
C SER A 154 1.25 -22.69 -2.85
N PRO A 155 0.37 -22.85 -1.83
CA PRO A 155 -0.35 -24.09 -1.59
C PRO A 155 -1.15 -24.58 -2.80
N THR A 156 -1.67 -23.65 -3.60
CA THR A 156 -2.52 -23.86 -4.77
C THR A 156 -1.74 -24.10 -6.07
N HIS A 157 -0.41 -24.18 -6.03
CA HIS A 157 0.39 -24.36 -7.25
C HIS A 157 0.04 -25.69 -7.95
N GLU A 158 -0.28 -25.64 -9.24
CA GLU A 158 -0.72 -26.81 -10.00
C GLU A 158 0.46 -27.60 -10.56
N LEU A 159 0.47 -28.92 -10.32
CA LEU A 159 1.46 -29.83 -10.87
C LEU A 159 0.82 -30.73 -11.93
N SER A 160 1.34 -30.66 -13.16
CA SER A 160 0.78 -31.43 -14.27
C SER A 160 1.03 -32.94 -14.13
N PRO A 161 -0.02 -33.78 -14.17
CA PRO A 161 0.13 -35.24 -14.19
C PRO A 161 0.83 -35.78 -15.44
N LYS A 162 0.99 -34.95 -16.49
CA LYS A 162 1.74 -35.32 -17.69
C LYS A 162 3.25 -35.35 -17.45
N ARG A 163 3.73 -34.54 -16.48
CA ARG A 163 5.16 -34.38 -16.19
C ARG A 163 5.56 -35.12 -14.92
N PHE A 164 4.72 -35.05 -13.90
CA PHE A 164 5.02 -35.60 -12.59
C PHE A 164 4.37 -36.97 -12.40
N THR A 165 5.09 -37.92 -11.81
CA THR A 165 4.58 -39.27 -11.57
C THR A 165 3.48 -39.26 -10.51
N ARG A 166 2.61 -40.29 -10.52
CA ARG A 166 1.51 -40.40 -9.54
C ARG A 166 2.05 -40.52 -8.11
N GLU A 167 3.17 -41.20 -7.94
CA GLU A 167 3.85 -41.37 -6.66
C GLU A 167 4.32 -40.03 -6.11
N PHE A 168 4.92 -39.19 -6.96
CA PHE A 168 5.35 -37.84 -6.56
C PHE A 168 4.17 -36.93 -6.23
N LEU A 169 3.08 -36.98 -7.00
CA LEU A 169 1.86 -36.24 -6.70
C LEU A 169 1.25 -36.69 -5.36
N SER A 170 1.25 -37.99 -5.07
CA SER A 170 0.84 -38.53 -3.77
C SER A 170 1.74 -38.05 -2.64
N LEU A 171 3.06 -37.98 -2.85
CA LEU A 171 4.00 -37.45 -1.87
C LEU A 171 3.71 -35.99 -1.55
N ARG A 172 3.42 -35.15 -2.56
CA ARG A 172 3.00 -33.76 -2.33
C ARG A 172 1.76 -33.68 -1.43
N VAL A 173 0.73 -34.49 -1.71
CA VAL A 173 -0.49 -34.51 -0.90
C VAL A 173 -0.17 -34.93 0.53
N GLN A 174 0.65 -35.96 0.72
CA GLN A 174 1.10 -36.41 2.03
C GLN A 174 1.81 -35.28 2.80
N VAL A 175 2.74 -34.56 2.16
CA VAL A 175 3.44 -33.42 2.75
C VAL A 175 2.47 -32.29 3.09
N ALA A 176 1.52 -31.97 2.21
CA ALA A 176 0.51 -30.92 2.44
C ALA A 176 -0.37 -31.22 3.67
N THR A 177 -0.67 -32.49 3.93
CA THR A 177 -1.43 -32.93 5.11
C THR A 177 -0.59 -33.19 6.36
N SER A 178 0.74 -33.04 6.28
CA SER A 178 1.64 -33.30 7.40
C SER A 178 1.49 -32.25 8.51
N ARG A 179 1.88 -32.60 9.74
CA ARG A 179 1.88 -31.62 10.84
C ARG A 179 2.80 -30.43 10.54
N THR A 180 3.94 -30.67 9.91
CA THR A 180 4.94 -29.64 9.61
C THR A 180 4.41 -28.58 8.66
N SER A 181 3.68 -28.95 7.62
CA SER A 181 3.05 -27.99 6.68
C SER A 181 1.91 -27.17 7.32
N GLN A 182 1.39 -27.61 8.47
CA GLN A 182 0.37 -26.92 9.24
C GLN A 182 0.94 -25.99 10.32
N LEU A 183 2.23 -26.12 10.65
CA LEU A 183 2.88 -25.22 11.59
C LEU A 183 2.91 -23.81 11.02
N ARG A 184 2.82 -22.84 11.94
CA ARG A 184 2.81 -21.43 11.63
C ARG A 184 3.82 -20.68 12.49
N GLY A 185 4.41 -19.64 11.92
CA GLY A 185 5.35 -18.73 12.57
C GLY A 185 4.91 -17.27 12.44
N THR A 186 5.63 -16.39 13.12
CA THR A 186 5.45 -14.94 13.02
C THR A 186 6.67 -14.33 12.36
N ALA A 187 6.46 -13.42 11.41
CA ALA A 187 7.56 -12.65 10.82
C ALA A 187 7.32 -11.14 10.97
N THR A 188 8.34 -10.41 11.41
CA THR A 188 8.34 -8.95 11.45
C THR A 188 9.25 -8.41 10.35
N VAL A 189 8.69 -7.59 9.47
CA VAL A 189 9.39 -6.98 8.34
C VAL A 189 9.55 -5.48 8.59
N ASN A 190 10.80 -5.07 8.72
CA ASN A 190 11.23 -3.69 8.84
C ASN A 190 11.90 -3.21 7.55
N SER A 191 11.97 -1.90 7.33
CA SER A 191 12.83 -1.34 6.29
C SER A 191 13.51 -0.06 6.74
N ARG A 192 14.61 0.27 6.05
CA ARG A 192 15.30 1.54 6.19
C ARG A 192 15.41 2.21 4.82
N PRO A 193 14.75 3.36 4.60
CA PRO A 193 13.77 4.02 5.48
C PRO A 193 12.44 3.25 5.61
N SER A 194 11.63 3.58 6.62
CA SER A 194 10.34 2.97 6.92
C SER A 194 9.22 3.45 5.97
N GLY A 195 8.02 2.88 6.12
CA GLY A 195 6.87 3.14 5.25
C GLY A 195 6.98 2.52 3.85
N ALA A 196 7.79 1.47 3.67
CA ALA A 196 7.87 0.74 2.41
C ALA A 196 6.72 -0.28 2.30
N ARG A 197 6.15 -0.45 1.11
CA ARG A 197 5.11 -1.44 0.85
C ARG A 197 5.72 -2.83 0.82
N VAL A 198 5.09 -3.77 1.53
CA VAL A 198 5.56 -5.15 1.66
C VAL A 198 4.62 -6.09 0.89
N PHE A 199 5.24 -6.99 0.14
CA PHE A 199 4.58 -8.10 -0.52
C PHE A 199 5.19 -9.41 -0.05
N VAL A 200 4.34 -10.39 0.25
CA VAL A 200 4.73 -11.77 0.55
C VAL A 200 4.05 -12.68 -0.45
N ASP A 201 4.83 -13.49 -1.15
CA ASP A 201 4.39 -14.44 -2.18
C ASP A 201 3.62 -13.81 -3.36
N GLY A 202 3.74 -12.50 -3.54
CA GLY A 202 3.05 -11.71 -4.56
C GLY A 202 1.84 -10.95 -4.05
N GLU A 203 1.39 -11.20 -2.82
CA GLU A 203 0.26 -10.52 -2.18
C GLU A 203 0.74 -9.32 -1.37
N ALA A 204 0.02 -8.19 -1.44
CA ALA A 204 0.33 -7.00 -0.65
C ALA A 204 -0.16 -7.20 0.79
N VAL A 205 0.75 -7.11 1.76
CA VAL A 205 0.45 -7.40 3.18
C VAL A 205 0.45 -6.17 4.08
N GLY A 206 0.98 -5.03 3.61
CA GLY A 206 0.99 -3.78 4.36
C GLY A 206 2.21 -2.91 4.08
N TYR A 207 2.58 -2.09 5.07
CA TYR A 207 3.73 -1.18 5.03
C TYR A 207 4.63 -1.39 6.24
N THR A 208 5.95 -1.27 6.08
CA THR A 208 6.92 -1.44 7.17
C THR A 208 6.84 -0.31 8.21
N PRO A 209 7.01 -0.60 9.51
CA PRO A 209 7.14 -1.94 10.09
C PRO A 209 5.82 -2.71 10.06
N VAL A 210 5.85 -3.99 9.67
CA VAL A 210 4.67 -4.87 9.66
C VAL A 210 4.99 -6.21 10.30
N THR A 211 4.10 -6.67 11.18
CA THR A 211 4.15 -8.02 11.76
C THR A 211 3.10 -8.88 11.11
N LEU A 212 3.53 -10.03 10.59
CA LEU A 212 2.74 -11.00 9.86
C LEU A 212 2.54 -12.22 10.76
N PRO A 213 1.42 -12.31 11.49
CA PRO A 213 1.12 -13.47 12.30
C PRO A 213 0.74 -14.65 11.39
N ALA A 214 1.06 -15.85 11.85
CA ALA A 214 0.59 -17.11 11.28
C ALA A 214 0.96 -17.36 9.81
N LEU A 215 2.20 -17.06 9.41
CA LEU A 215 2.77 -17.52 8.13
C LEU A 215 3.08 -19.02 8.20
N THR A 216 2.93 -19.75 7.09
CA THR A 216 3.40 -21.14 6.99
C THR A 216 4.90 -21.24 7.27
N ILE A 217 5.33 -22.32 7.93
CA ILE A 217 6.78 -22.59 8.04
C ILE A 217 7.34 -22.97 6.67
N GLY A 218 8.50 -22.42 6.34
CA GLY A 218 9.17 -22.62 5.06
C GLY A 218 9.64 -21.31 4.44
N LYS A 219 10.07 -21.39 3.18
CA LYS A 219 10.53 -20.21 2.44
C LYS A 219 9.37 -19.42 1.84
N HIS A 220 9.46 -18.11 1.95
CA HIS A 220 8.52 -17.12 1.44
C HIS A 220 9.24 -16.08 0.57
N LEU A 221 8.58 -15.64 -0.50
CA LEU A 221 9.10 -14.60 -1.38
C LEU A 221 8.74 -13.23 -0.81
N LEU A 222 9.73 -12.51 -0.27
CA LEU A 222 9.55 -11.15 0.24
C LEU A 222 9.96 -10.14 -0.83
N ARG A 223 9.08 -9.17 -1.10
CA ARG A 223 9.38 -7.99 -1.92
C ARG A 223 8.98 -6.72 -1.19
N VAL A 224 9.89 -5.77 -1.12
CA VAL A 224 9.72 -4.48 -0.43
C VAL A 224 9.95 -3.37 -1.44
N GLU A 225 8.98 -2.47 -1.60
CA GLU A 225 9.05 -1.36 -2.54
C GLU A 225 8.73 -0.02 -1.85
N ARG A 226 9.49 1.02 -2.22
CA ARG A 226 9.25 2.39 -1.74
C ARG A 226 9.52 3.35 -2.90
N PRO A 227 8.65 4.35 -3.15
CA PRO A 227 8.86 5.31 -4.24
C PRO A 227 10.23 5.98 -4.15
N GLY A 228 10.96 6.01 -5.27
CA GLY A 228 12.31 6.56 -5.34
C GLY A 228 13.43 5.64 -4.85
N PHE A 229 13.12 4.41 -4.45
CA PHE A 229 14.07 3.38 -4.07
C PHE A 229 14.00 2.21 -5.05
N ARG A 230 15.11 1.49 -5.20
CA ARG A 230 15.11 0.23 -5.95
C ARG A 230 14.30 -0.80 -5.20
N GLN A 231 13.49 -1.56 -5.92
CA GLN A 231 12.76 -2.69 -5.36
C GLN A 231 13.75 -3.67 -4.72
N HIS A 232 13.52 -3.97 -3.45
CA HIS A 232 14.28 -4.94 -2.70
C HIS A 232 13.48 -6.25 -2.66
N GLY A 233 14.16 -7.37 -2.74
CA GLY A 233 13.52 -8.64 -2.45
C GLY A 233 14.53 -9.69 -2.03
N GLN A 234 14.04 -10.63 -1.23
CA GLN A 234 14.81 -11.72 -0.67
C GLN A 234 13.89 -12.90 -0.37
N ILE A 235 14.47 -14.08 -0.16
CA ILE A 235 13.72 -15.21 0.38
C ILE A 235 13.78 -15.13 1.90
N MET A 236 12.61 -15.07 2.52
CA MET A 236 12.42 -15.10 3.96
C MET A 236 12.15 -16.54 4.38
N GLU A 237 12.91 -17.06 5.34
CA GLU A 237 12.67 -18.38 5.92
C GLU A 237 11.91 -18.21 7.22
N VAL A 238 10.66 -18.69 7.25
CA VAL A 238 9.79 -18.62 8.41
C VAL A 238 9.93 -19.92 9.20
N ALA A 239 10.23 -19.80 10.48
CA ALA A 239 10.34 -20.90 11.42
C ALA A 239 9.26 -20.78 12.53
N THR A 240 9.29 -21.68 13.53
CA THR A 240 8.34 -21.62 14.66
C THR A 240 8.58 -20.44 15.59
N ASP A 241 9.81 -19.94 15.62
CA ASP A 241 10.24 -18.78 16.37
C ASP A 241 10.00 -17.49 15.57
N ASP A 242 9.92 -16.37 16.31
CA ASP A 242 9.70 -15.06 15.72
C ASP A 242 10.89 -14.70 14.82
N THR A 243 10.60 -14.50 13.54
CA THR A 243 11.60 -14.14 12.54
C THR A 243 11.56 -12.63 12.31
N GLU A 244 12.71 -11.94 12.43
CA GLU A 244 12.79 -10.50 12.16
C GLU A 244 13.73 -10.22 10.97
N LEU A 245 13.26 -9.41 10.02
CA LEU A 245 14.05 -9.01 8.85
C LEU A 245 14.02 -7.50 8.67
N THR A 246 15.17 -6.91 8.32
CA THR A 246 15.27 -5.49 7.98
C THR A 246 15.78 -5.32 6.56
N ALA A 247 14.96 -4.75 5.69
CA ALA A 247 15.31 -4.41 4.31
C ALA A 247 16.00 -3.04 4.24
N ASN A 248 17.25 -2.99 3.81
CA ASN A 248 17.96 -1.74 3.56
C ASN A 248 17.73 -1.31 2.11
N LEU A 249 16.96 -0.24 1.91
CA LEU A 249 16.55 0.21 0.58
C LEU A 249 17.61 1.11 -0.04
N VAL A 250 17.85 0.93 -1.34
CA VAL A 250 18.83 1.73 -2.09
C VAL A 250 18.12 2.86 -2.83
N PRO A 251 18.40 4.14 -2.51
CA PRO A 251 17.78 5.26 -3.18
C PRO A 251 18.28 5.43 -4.62
N THR A 252 17.39 5.88 -5.48
CA THR A 252 17.69 6.27 -6.87
C THR A 252 18.47 7.58 -6.93
N SER A 253 19.11 7.86 -8.07
CA SER A 253 19.79 9.15 -8.29
C SER A 253 18.84 10.34 -8.23
N SER A 254 17.61 10.19 -8.75
CA SER A 254 16.56 11.20 -8.67
C SER A 254 16.14 11.46 -7.22
N TYR A 255 15.93 10.41 -6.43
CA TYR A 255 15.58 10.56 -5.01
C TYR A 255 16.71 11.20 -4.20
N LYS A 256 17.98 10.84 -4.44
CA LYS A 256 19.13 11.50 -3.78
C LYS A 256 19.17 13.01 -4.04
N ALA A 257 18.86 13.44 -5.26
CA ALA A 257 18.81 14.86 -5.60
C ALA A 257 17.63 15.60 -4.93
N TYR A 258 16.53 14.89 -4.64
CA TYR A 258 15.41 15.39 -3.85
C TYR A 258 15.79 15.47 -2.37
N ASP A 259 16.36 14.39 -1.82
CA ASP A 259 16.80 14.26 -0.42
C ASP A 259 17.75 15.39 0.00
N ALA A 260 18.72 15.73 -0.85
CA ALA A 260 19.65 16.83 -0.63
C ALA A 260 19.00 18.23 -0.50
N LYS A 261 17.72 18.38 -0.89
CA LYS A 261 16.97 19.63 -0.76
C LYS A 261 16.09 19.65 0.50
N LEU A 262 15.87 18.52 1.16
CA LEU A 262 14.89 18.36 2.23
C LEU A 262 15.20 19.21 3.45
N ASP A 263 16.47 19.32 3.86
CA ASP A 263 16.86 20.14 5.01
C ASP A 263 16.46 21.61 4.86
N ARG A 264 16.71 22.17 3.67
CA ARG A 264 16.31 23.55 3.35
C ARG A 264 14.79 23.69 3.35
N VAL A 265 14.09 22.74 2.72
CA VAL A 265 12.62 22.72 2.65
C VAL A 265 12.01 22.65 4.04
N ALA A 266 12.48 21.74 4.89
CA ALA A 266 12.02 21.60 6.26
C ALA A 266 12.25 22.88 7.08
N GLY A 267 13.40 23.54 6.90
CA GLY A 267 13.69 24.82 7.54
C GLY A 267 12.77 25.96 7.07
N GLU A 268 12.37 25.99 5.80
CA GLU A 268 11.44 26.98 5.25
C GLU A 268 9.98 26.72 5.65
N VAL A 269 9.54 25.46 5.72
CA VAL A 269 8.17 25.09 6.13
C VAL A 269 7.87 25.50 7.58
N ASN A 270 8.86 25.35 8.45
CA ASN A 270 8.76 25.70 9.87
C ASN A 270 8.76 27.22 10.12
N ARG A 271 9.20 28.04 9.16
CA ARG A 271 9.18 29.51 9.25
C ARG A 271 7.89 30.06 8.61
N ALA A 272 7.06 30.72 9.40
CA ALA A 272 5.86 31.38 8.88
C ALA A 272 6.19 32.75 8.27
N GLY A 273 5.71 33.04 7.06
CA GLY A 273 5.68 34.40 6.49
C GLY A 273 6.74 34.74 5.43
N GLU A 274 7.74 33.88 5.18
CA GLU A 274 8.77 34.12 4.16
C GLU A 274 8.46 33.42 2.82
N LYS A 275 8.98 33.96 1.71
CA LYS A 275 8.96 33.27 0.41
C LYS A 275 9.83 32.02 0.49
N ALA A 276 9.21 30.86 0.30
CA ALA A 276 9.88 29.56 0.40
C ALA A 276 10.53 29.20 -0.95
N SER A 277 11.68 29.81 -1.23
CA SER A 277 12.41 29.62 -2.48
C SER A 277 12.91 28.18 -2.70
N GLY A 278 13.32 27.48 -1.63
CA GLY A 278 13.69 26.07 -1.67
C GLY A 278 12.48 25.18 -1.97
N VAL A 279 11.34 25.45 -1.33
CA VAL A 279 10.08 24.77 -1.64
C VAL A 279 9.70 24.98 -3.11
N ALA A 280 9.69 26.22 -3.60
CA ALA A 280 9.38 26.53 -4.99
C ALA A 280 10.27 25.77 -5.99
N ALA A 281 11.59 25.81 -5.76
CA ALA A 281 12.56 25.11 -6.62
C ALA A 281 12.36 23.59 -6.60
N MET A 282 12.01 23.01 -5.44
CA MET A 282 11.69 21.59 -5.33
C MET A 282 10.44 21.23 -6.15
N LEU A 283 9.35 21.97 -5.96
CA LEU A 283 8.09 21.74 -6.69
C LEU A 283 8.25 21.87 -8.20
N GLN A 284 8.99 22.89 -8.66
CA GLN A 284 9.32 23.06 -10.07
C GLN A 284 10.12 21.89 -10.63
N SER A 285 11.12 21.39 -9.87
CA SER A 285 11.91 20.22 -10.30
C SER A 285 11.10 18.93 -10.37
N LEU A 286 10.00 18.84 -9.62
CA LEU A 286 9.05 17.72 -9.64
C LEU A 286 7.90 17.95 -10.65
N GLY A 287 7.86 19.09 -11.34
CA GLY A 287 6.81 19.44 -12.29
C GLY A 287 5.44 19.64 -11.64
N LEU A 288 5.39 20.12 -10.40
CA LEU A 288 4.18 20.43 -9.66
C LEU A 288 3.83 21.91 -9.79
N ASP A 289 2.53 22.22 -9.89
CA ASP A 289 2.04 23.61 -9.94
C ASP A 289 1.74 24.13 -8.54
N ARG A 290 1.26 23.25 -7.65
CA ARG A 290 1.05 23.52 -6.21
C ARG A 290 1.32 22.26 -5.40
N ALA A 291 1.60 22.40 -4.10
CA ALA A 291 1.74 21.24 -3.23
C ALA A 291 1.45 21.57 -1.77
N LEU A 292 0.99 20.55 -1.05
CA LEU A 292 1.04 20.53 0.40
C LEU A 292 2.45 20.04 0.79
N VAL A 293 3.22 20.89 1.47
CA VAL A 293 4.57 20.57 1.93
C VAL A 293 4.59 20.68 3.44
N GLY A 294 5.03 19.62 4.10
CA GLY A 294 5.00 19.55 5.56
C GLY A 294 6.23 18.89 6.16
N THR A 295 6.41 19.08 7.46
CA THR A 295 7.39 18.38 8.28
C THR A 295 6.69 17.60 9.37
N LEU A 296 7.14 16.38 9.63
CA LEU A 296 6.66 15.53 10.72
C LEU A 296 7.78 15.31 11.73
N ARG A 297 7.43 15.33 13.01
CA ARG A 297 8.34 14.97 14.09
C ARG A 297 7.59 14.15 15.13
N ALA A 298 8.16 13.03 15.57
CA ALA A 298 7.63 12.26 16.69
C ALA A 298 7.73 13.06 17.99
N GLN A 299 6.62 13.14 18.75
CA GLN A 299 6.53 13.86 20.02
C GLN A 299 5.69 13.06 21.03
N GLY A 300 6.37 12.36 21.95
CA GLY A 300 5.69 11.48 22.91
C GLY A 300 4.94 10.36 22.19
N GLU A 301 3.64 10.23 22.46
CA GLU A 301 2.74 9.27 21.79
C GLU A 301 2.12 9.82 20.49
N GLY A 302 2.42 11.07 20.12
CA GLY A 302 1.88 11.72 18.93
C GLY A 302 2.95 12.08 17.90
N THR A 303 2.50 12.61 16.76
CA THR A 303 3.34 13.19 15.72
C THR A 303 2.96 14.66 15.50
N GLU A 304 3.92 15.56 15.64
CA GLU A 304 3.76 16.97 15.32
C GLU A 304 3.82 17.14 13.79
N LEU A 305 2.73 17.61 13.19
CA LEU A 305 2.60 17.93 11.77
C LEU A 305 2.57 19.45 11.57
N THR A 306 3.56 19.97 10.84
CA THR A 306 3.53 21.33 10.30
C THR A 306 3.33 21.25 8.80
N LEU A 307 2.25 21.84 8.28
CA LEU A 307 1.86 21.77 6.88
C LEU A 307 1.68 23.17 6.29
N GLY A 308 2.10 23.35 5.04
CA GLY A 308 1.86 24.55 4.25
C GLY A 308 1.39 24.20 2.85
N TYR A 309 0.47 24.97 2.30
CA TYR A 309 0.07 24.89 0.90
C TYR A 309 0.80 25.95 0.10
N TYR A 310 1.58 25.54 -0.90
CA TYR A 310 2.50 26.41 -1.62
C TYR A 310 2.16 26.48 -3.13
N ASP A 311 2.36 27.65 -3.73
CA ASP A 311 2.39 27.83 -5.18
C ASP A 311 3.81 27.69 -5.72
N ALA A 312 4.01 26.79 -6.70
CA ALA A 312 5.34 26.47 -7.19
C ALA A 312 5.99 27.63 -7.99
N ARG A 313 5.20 28.54 -8.57
CA ARG A 313 5.73 29.65 -9.37
C ARG A 313 6.24 30.78 -8.49
N THR A 314 5.49 31.12 -7.45
CA THR A 314 5.80 32.27 -6.59
C THR A 314 6.55 31.89 -5.32
N GLY A 315 6.50 30.62 -4.91
CA GLY A 315 6.99 30.15 -3.61
C GLY A 315 6.19 30.70 -2.43
N GLN A 316 5.01 31.27 -2.69
CA GLN A 316 4.16 31.83 -1.64
C GLN A 316 3.41 30.71 -0.92
N ARG A 317 3.43 30.76 0.41
CA ARG A 317 2.55 29.96 1.26
C ARG A 317 1.16 30.56 1.25
N LEU A 318 0.20 29.85 0.66
CA LEU A 318 -1.20 30.25 0.53
C LEU A 318 -1.99 29.99 1.81
N ALA A 319 -1.72 28.84 2.45
CA ALA A 319 -2.33 28.44 3.71
C ALA A 319 -1.33 27.63 4.55
N GLY A 320 -1.56 27.53 5.86
CA GLY A 320 -0.68 26.80 6.75
C GLY A 320 -1.39 26.33 8.00
N ARG A 321 -0.98 25.17 8.52
CA ARG A 321 -1.51 24.60 9.75
C ARG A 321 -0.40 23.88 10.50
N ARG A 322 -0.44 23.98 11.82
CA ARG A 322 0.39 23.19 12.74
C ARG A 322 -0.55 22.44 13.67
N MET A 323 -0.30 21.17 13.91
CA MET A 323 -1.09 20.33 14.81
C MET A 323 -0.26 19.18 15.36
N SER A 324 -0.74 18.59 16.45
CA SER A 324 -0.29 17.28 16.91
C SER A 324 -1.35 16.27 16.52
N VAL A 325 -0.92 15.14 15.99
CA VAL A 325 -1.77 14.04 15.53
C VAL A 325 -1.46 12.84 16.41
N GLN A 326 -2.48 12.24 17.03
CA GLN A 326 -2.31 10.96 17.72
C GLN A 326 -2.24 9.83 16.69
N GLY A 327 -1.54 8.74 17.02
CA GLY A 327 -1.39 7.59 16.12
C GLY A 327 -2.74 7.04 15.62
N ASP A 328 -2.71 6.22 14.57
CA ASP A 328 -3.91 5.70 13.92
C ASP A 328 -4.57 4.51 14.65
N GLU A 329 -4.45 4.44 15.98
CA GLU A 329 -4.94 3.31 16.78
C GLU A 329 -6.45 3.08 16.64
N PHE A 330 -7.20 4.11 16.25
CA PHE A 330 -8.65 4.08 16.07
C PHE A 330 -9.13 4.32 14.62
N GLY A 331 -8.23 4.29 13.63
CA GLY A 331 -8.60 4.52 12.22
C GLY A 331 -9.07 5.94 11.91
N GLN A 332 -8.86 6.89 12.83
CA GLN A 332 -9.33 8.27 12.70
C GLN A 332 -8.38 9.12 11.85
N LEU A 333 -7.13 8.67 11.64
CA LEU A 333 -6.09 9.46 10.99
C LEU A 333 -6.50 9.88 9.59
N LYS A 334 -7.13 8.98 8.82
CA LYS A 334 -7.62 9.29 7.47
C LYS A 334 -8.61 10.45 7.47
N GLN A 335 -9.61 10.41 8.35
CA GLN A 335 -10.64 11.46 8.44
C GLN A 335 -10.05 12.79 8.90
N GLU A 336 -9.07 12.76 9.81
CA GLU A 336 -8.35 13.97 10.22
C GLU A 336 -7.57 14.58 9.05
N MET A 337 -6.79 13.79 8.32
CA MET A 337 -6.03 14.27 7.17
C MET A 337 -6.93 14.85 6.09
N GLU A 338 -8.06 14.20 5.80
CA GLU A 338 -9.08 14.74 4.89
C GLU A 338 -9.63 16.09 5.36
N ARG A 339 -9.93 16.24 6.67
CA ARG A 339 -10.41 17.51 7.24
C ARG A 339 -9.38 18.62 7.07
N VAL A 340 -8.11 18.31 7.29
CA VAL A 340 -6.99 19.26 7.20
C VAL A 340 -6.79 19.73 5.77
N VAL A 341 -6.76 18.80 4.81
CA VAL A 341 -6.68 19.14 3.38
C VAL A 341 -7.86 20.01 2.98
N ASN A 342 -9.08 19.62 3.36
CA ASN A 342 -10.28 20.39 3.09
C ASN A 342 -10.21 21.81 3.65
N HIS A 343 -9.72 21.98 4.88
CA HIS A 343 -9.59 23.31 5.47
C HIS A 343 -8.56 24.18 4.73
N LEU A 344 -7.39 23.63 4.43
CA LEU A 344 -6.32 24.37 3.74
C LEU A 344 -6.70 24.76 2.31
N VAL A 345 -7.34 23.86 1.57
CA VAL A 345 -7.68 24.07 0.17
C VAL A 345 -8.94 24.93 0.01
N ASN A 346 -10.00 24.69 0.79
CA ASN A 346 -11.25 25.48 0.69
C ASN A 346 -11.09 26.91 1.20
N SER A 347 -10.11 27.20 2.07
CA SER A 347 -9.81 28.58 2.50
C SER A 347 -9.47 29.52 1.32
N LEU A 348 -9.21 28.94 0.14
CA LEU A 348 -8.88 29.63 -1.11
C LEU A 348 -10.04 29.65 -2.13
N GLY A 349 -11.24 29.17 -1.76
CA GLY A 349 -12.44 29.19 -2.61
C GLY A 349 -12.53 28.07 -3.65
N GLU A 350 -11.70 27.02 -3.55
CA GLU A 350 -11.80 25.84 -4.42
C GLU A 350 -12.99 24.96 -3.98
N LYS A 351 -13.75 24.39 -4.93
CA LYS A 351 -14.98 23.63 -4.65
C LYS A 351 -14.72 22.12 -4.68
N VAL A 352 -15.07 21.42 -3.60
CA VAL A 352 -15.06 19.95 -3.52
C VAL A 352 -16.14 19.36 -4.43
N THR A 353 -15.80 18.35 -5.24
CA THR A 353 -16.81 17.52 -5.91
C THR A 353 -17.27 16.45 -4.94
N LYS A 354 -18.46 16.62 -4.35
CA LYS A 354 -19.10 15.53 -3.59
C LYS A 354 -19.56 14.46 -4.58
N SER A 355 -18.76 13.41 -4.76
CA SER A 355 -19.28 12.13 -5.27
C SER A 355 -20.16 11.55 -4.17
N ARG A 356 -21.47 11.72 -4.28
CA ARG A 356 -22.42 11.02 -3.42
C ARG A 356 -22.69 9.66 -4.06
N ASP A 357 -22.10 8.60 -3.51
CA ASP A 357 -22.64 7.26 -3.70
C ASP A 357 -24.00 7.20 -2.98
N PRO A 358 -25.10 6.86 -3.66
CA PRO A 358 -26.43 6.76 -3.03
C PRO A 358 -26.54 5.71 -1.92
N LEU A 359 -25.51 4.90 -1.67
CA LEU A 359 -25.53 3.81 -0.67
C LEU A 359 -24.85 4.14 0.67
N ASP A 360 -24.06 5.21 0.78
CA ASP A 360 -23.30 5.55 2.00
C ASP A 360 -24.17 6.02 3.19
N ASN A 361 -25.49 6.18 2.99
CA ASN A 361 -26.44 6.55 4.05
C ASN A 361 -27.25 5.36 4.62
N ARG A 362 -26.87 4.10 4.32
CA ARG A 362 -27.42 2.95 5.06
C ARG A 362 -26.42 2.42 6.08
N GLY A 363 -26.06 3.27 7.03
CA GLY A 363 -25.68 2.80 8.36
C GLY A 363 -26.90 2.14 9.00
N GLY A 364 -26.79 0.84 9.28
CA GLY A 364 -27.84 0.05 9.88
C GLY A 364 -28.07 0.36 11.36
N MET A 365 -29.20 -0.19 11.83
CA MET A 365 -29.69 -0.29 13.21
C MET A 365 -30.37 0.95 13.81
N GLU A 366 -31.45 1.44 13.19
CA GLU A 366 -32.52 2.14 13.94
C GLU A 366 -33.89 1.90 13.29
N ASP A 367 -34.36 0.64 13.21
CA ASP A 367 -35.81 0.37 13.11
C ASP A 367 -36.14 -1.11 13.37
N TRP A 368 -36.10 -1.53 14.63
CA TRP A 368 -36.74 -2.77 15.07
C TRP A 368 -37.46 -2.51 16.39
N SER A 369 -38.42 -1.59 16.37
CA SER A 369 -39.47 -1.50 17.40
C SER A 369 -40.64 -0.63 16.92
N SER A 370 -41.27 -1.03 15.82
CA SER A 370 -42.64 -0.61 15.55
C SER A 370 -43.52 -1.84 15.32
N GLU A 371 -43.94 -2.44 16.44
CA GLU A 371 -45.11 -3.32 16.43
C GLU A 371 -46.34 -2.49 16.09
N ASP A 372 -47.04 -2.97 15.06
CA ASP A 372 -48.38 -2.61 14.64
C ASP A 372 -49.34 -2.43 15.82
N ARG A 373 -49.94 -1.24 15.95
CA ARG A 373 -51.37 -1.12 16.30
C ARG A 373 -52.00 0.06 15.56
N GLY A 374 -52.77 -0.29 14.54
CA GLY A 374 -53.73 0.61 13.91
C GLY A 374 -54.79 1.11 14.91
N GLY A 375 -55.30 2.31 14.66
CA GLY A 375 -56.41 2.85 15.45
C GLY A 375 -56.66 4.32 15.19
N ARG A 376 -57.59 4.61 14.28
CA ARG A 376 -58.20 5.92 14.06
C ARG A 376 -58.73 6.52 15.37
N GLY A 377 -58.56 7.84 15.51
CA GLY A 377 -59.68 8.71 15.90
C GLY A 377 -59.53 9.58 17.15
N LYS A 378 -59.63 10.90 16.88
CA LYS A 378 -60.26 11.96 17.68
C LYS A 378 -59.52 12.57 18.89
N ALA A 379 -59.37 13.90 18.72
CA ALA A 379 -59.77 14.98 19.61
C ALA A 379 -59.11 15.07 20.99
N GLN A 380 -58.32 16.16 21.12
CA GLN A 380 -58.00 16.80 22.39
C GLN A 380 -59.28 17.07 23.19
N ASP A 381 -59.27 16.65 24.45
CA ASP A 381 -60.02 17.35 25.48
C ASP A 381 -59.23 17.41 26.79
N ARG A 382 -59.34 18.54 27.46
CA ARG A 382 -58.62 18.89 28.69
C ARG A 382 -59.23 18.16 29.90
N LYS A 383 -58.41 17.68 30.84
CA LYS A 383 -58.72 17.79 32.27
C LYS A 383 -57.51 17.57 33.17
N LYS A 384 -57.57 18.28 34.31
CA LYS A 384 -56.67 18.34 35.45
C LYS A 384 -57.34 17.60 36.62
N ASN A 385 -56.54 17.16 37.62
CA ASN A 385 -56.85 16.47 38.89
C ASN A 385 -56.56 14.97 38.86
N ASP A 386 -56.24 14.30 39.95
CA ASP A 386 -55.73 14.55 41.31
C ASP A 386 -55.46 13.11 41.84
N GLY A 387 -54.62 12.94 42.85
CA GLY A 387 -54.01 11.64 43.21
C GLY A 387 -54.93 10.45 43.50
N ASP A 388 -54.38 9.24 43.35
CA ASP A 388 -54.86 7.99 43.97
C ASP A 388 -53.66 7.00 44.09
N PRO A 389 -53.67 6.02 45.02
CA PRO A 389 -52.75 6.01 46.14
C PRO A 389 -52.15 4.62 46.26
N LEU A 390 -51.19 4.28 45.40
CA LEU A 390 -50.46 3.01 45.49
C LEU A 390 -48.98 3.30 45.25
N ASP A 391 -48.47 4.20 46.08
CA ASP A 391 -47.11 4.07 46.59
C ASP A 391 -47.02 2.75 47.37
N GLY A 392 -46.02 1.95 47.05
CA GLY A 392 -45.58 0.86 47.92
C GLY A 392 -46.00 -0.54 47.48
N VAL A 393 -45.36 -1.05 46.42
CA VAL A 393 -44.80 -2.41 46.46
C VAL A 393 -43.50 -2.44 45.66
N SER A 394 -42.38 -2.33 46.38
CA SER A 394 -41.09 -2.86 45.93
C SER A 394 -41.16 -4.38 46.10
N GLY A 395 -41.11 -5.13 45.01
CA GLY A 395 -41.11 -6.59 45.03
C GLY A 395 -39.88 -7.15 44.34
N THR A 396 -39.06 -7.85 45.13
CA THR A 396 -38.11 -8.94 44.76
C THR A 396 -36.94 -8.53 43.87
N GLU A 397 -35.71 -8.34 44.35
CA GLU A 397 -34.86 -9.24 45.16
C GLU A 397 -34.89 -10.71 44.69
N ASP A 398 -33.68 -11.21 44.41
CA ASP A 398 -33.27 -12.52 43.90
C ASP A 398 -33.63 -12.85 42.46
N TRP A 399 -32.68 -12.65 41.52
CA TRP A 399 -32.09 -13.65 40.59
C TRP A 399 -30.72 -13.18 40.09
#